data_AF-A0A1W9T4K7-F1
#
_entry.id   AF-A0A1W9T4K7-F1
#
_cell.length_a   1.000
_cell.length_b   1.000
_cell.length_c   1.000
_cell.angle_alpha   90.00
_cell.angle_beta   90.00
_cell.angle_gamma   90.00
#
_symmetry.space_group_name_H-M   'P 1'
#
loop_
_entity.id
_entity.type
_entity.pdbx_description
1 polymer ?
#
loop_
_entity_poly.entity_id
_entity_poly.type
_entity_poly.pdbx_seq_one_letter_code
_entity_poly.pdbx_strand_id
1 'polypeptide(L)'
;MKKHKKDNEIKTIFLPQPTSSDLRGKQSVRATFKLTGKAIHAINIVSVHLGIKQKSLFDHLIEDKQCLKLIAGEMKNQAFSKLTRIQKTYVLSRRTLSSLDQTAKKFNAPRDALVEYSIQRLIPVIAVEKEKHRNRKLILNEMTKYLEHGEKILKKSEKLLGKNDPVYCKFQSVIAACEKAYNNIESFIEKGEIIEKY
;
A
#
# COMPACT_ATOMS: atom_id res chain seq x y z
N MET A 1 22.84 3.78 -63.42
CA MET A 1 22.17 3.14 -62.25
C MET A 1 23.13 3.17 -61.06
N LYS A 2 22.91 4.07 -60.09
CA LYS A 2 23.62 4.05 -58.79
C LYS A 2 22.57 3.83 -57.70
N LYS A 3 22.57 2.64 -57.08
CA LYS A 3 21.68 2.28 -55.97
C LYS A 3 22.08 3.09 -54.74
N HIS A 4 21.21 4.01 -54.29
CA HIS A 4 21.29 4.57 -52.95
C HIS A 4 20.91 3.49 -51.93
N LYS A 5 21.90 2.99 -51.19
CA LYS A 5 21.68 2.18 -49.99
C LYS A 5 21.39 3.16 -48.87
N LYS A 6 20.11 3.30 -48.49
CA LYS A 6 19.71 4.01 -47.27
C LYS A 6 20.10 3.10 -46.10
N ASP A 7 21.24 3.37 -45.49
CA ASP A 7 21.58 2.78 -44.20
C ASP A 7 20.63 3.35 -43.15
N ASN A 8 19.74 2.49 -42.66
CA ASN A 8 18.89 2.76 -41.51
C ASN A 8 19.78 2.76 -40.26
N GLU A 9 20.37 3.90 -39.95
CA GLU A 9 21.05 4.12 -38.67
C GLU A 9 20.03 4.12 -37.53
N ILE A 10 19.83 2.94 -36.93
CA ILE A 10 19.21 2.84 -35.61
C ILE A 10 20.21 3.47 -34.63
N LYS A 11 19.91 4.70 -34.16
CA LYS A 11 20.66 5.33 -33.07
C LYS A 11 20.67 4.37 -31.87
N THR A 12 21.84 3.81 -31.57
CA THR A 12 22.06 2.93 -30.42
C THR A 12 21.92 3.75 -29.15
N ILE A 13 20.78 3.58 -28.47
CA ILE A 13 20.54 4.20 -27.15
C ILE A 13 21.49 3.52 -26.15
N PHE A 14 22.34 4.30 -25.49
CA PHE A 14 23.17 3.80 -24.41
C PHE A 14 22.31 3.56 -23.17
N LEU A 15 22.02 2.29 -22.89
CA LEU A 15 21.25 1.89 -21.72
C LEU A 15 22.19 1.58 -20.55
N PRO A 16 21.99 2.19 -19.36
CA PRO A 16 22.78 1.86 -18.19
C PRO A 16 22.59 0.39 -17.82
N GLN A 17 23.70 -0.34 -17.71
CA GLN A 17 23.68 -1.77 -17.41
C GLN A 17 23.71 -2.00 -15.89
N PRO A 18 22.85 -2.88 -15.36
CA PRO A 18 22.88 -3.22 -13.94
C PRO A 18 24.15 -4.00 -13.62
N THR A 19 24.78 -3.67 -12.48
CA THR A 19 25.93 -4.42 -12.00
C THR A 19 25.48 -5.68 -11.26
N SER A 20 26.38 -6.67 -11.12
CA SER A 20 26.12 -7.85 -10.29
C SER A 20 25.82 -7.49 -8.83
N SER A 21 26.41 -6.39 -8.33
CA SER A 21 26.13 -5.84 -7.00
C SER A 21 24.70 -5.34 -6.88
N ASP A 22 24.16 -4.68 -7.91
CA ASP A 22 22.78 -4.18 -7.93
C ASP A 22 21.77 -5.33 -7.81
N LEU A 23 22.01 -6.43 -8.53
CA LEU A 23 21.17 -7.62 -8.47
C LEU A 23 21.28 -8.33 -7.11
N ARG A 24 22.50 -8.47 -6.57
CA ARG A 24 22.73 -9.07 -5.24
C ARG A 24 22.15 -8.22 -4.11
N GLY A 25 22.09 -6.90 -4.28
CA GLY A 25 21.46 -5.97 -3.33
C GLY A 25 19.97 -6.19 -3.17
N LYS A 26 19.29 -6.66 -4.22
CA LYS A 26 17.84 -6.96 -4.21
C LYS A 26 17.48 -8.28 -3.52
N GLN A 27 18.48 -9.13 -3.20
CA GLN A 27 18.26 -10.39 -2.49
C GLN A 27 17.53 -10.16 -1.18
N SER A 28 16.51 -10.99 -0.94
CA SER A 28 15.70 -10.94 0.26
C SER A 28 16.48 -11.52 1.44
N VAL A 29 16.58 -10.77 2.53
CA VAL A 29 17.20 -11.19 3.79
C VAL A 29 16.21 -10.97 4.94
N ARG A 30 16.35 -11.75 6.01
CA ARG A 30 15.55 -11.59 7.23
C ARG A 30 16.32 -10.75 8.26
N ALA A 31 15.65 -9.79 8.88
CA ALA A 31 16.18 -9.08 10.03
C ALA A 31 15.12 -8.96 11.13
N THR A 32 15.56 -9.04 12.38
CA THR A 32 14.71 -8.95 13.56
C THR A 32 14.89 -7.59 14.20
N PHE A 33 13.76 -6.92 14.49
CA PHE A 33 13.72 -5.62 15.14
C PHE A 33 12.86 -5.66 16.40
N LYS A 34 13.19 -4.84 17.40
CA LYS A 34 12.36 -4.59 18.59
C LYS A 34 11.54 -3.32 18.39
N LEU A 35 10.30 -3.47 17.92
CA LEU A 35 9.41 -2.36 17.56
C LEU A 35 8.24 -2.24 18.54
N THR A 36 7.64 -1.06 18.59
CA THR A 36 6.41 -0.87 19.36
C THR A 36 5.21 -1.52 18.66
N GLY A 37 4.17 -1.84 19.43
CA GLY A 37 2.90 -2.31 18.85
C GLY A 37 2.32 -1.33 17.83
N LYS A 38 2.47 -0.01 18.07
CA LYS A 38 2.01 1.05 17.16
C LYS A 38 2.76 1.03 15.83
N ALA A 39 4.07 0.83 15.83
CA ALA A 39 4.86 0.73 14.60
C ALA A 39 4.50 -0.54 13.81
N ILE A 40 4.35 -1.68 14.49
CA ILE A 40 3.91 -2.93 13.86
C ILE A 40 2.52 -2.76 13.23
N HIS A 41 1.60 -2.10 13.93
CA HIS A 41 0.25 -1.84 13.44
C HIS A 41 0.26 -0.90 12.23
N ALA A 42 1.09 0.16 12.25
CA ALA A 42 1.28 1.08 11.14
C ALA A 42 1.75 0.37 9.86
N ILE A 43 2.76 -0.51 9.98
CA ILE A 43 3.25 -1.33 8.86
C ILE A 43 2.11 -2.17 8.28
N ASN A 44 1.34 -2.84 9.13
CA ASN A 44 0.26 -3.71 8.70
C ASN A 44 -0.85 -2.93 7.97
N ILE A 45 -1.29 -1.80 8.53
CA ILE A 45 -2.31 -0.94 7.91
C ILE A 45 -1.84 -0.48 6.55
N VAL A 46 -0.65 0.10 6.45
CA VAL A 46 -0.13 0.62 5.17
C VAL A 46 0.01 -0.51 4.15
N SER A 47 0.43 -1.70 4.58
CA SER A 47 0.57 -2.85 3.68
C SER A 47 -0.78 -3.33 3.14
N VAL A 48 -1.82 -3.38 3.98
CA VAL A 48 -3.17 -3.80 3.59
C VAL A 48 -3.86 -2.73 2.75
N HIS A 49 -3.85 -1.47 3.19
CA HIS A 49 -4.61 -0.39 2.56
C HIS A 49 -3.98 0.12 1.27
N LEU A 50 -2.65 0.19 1.20
CA LEU A 50 -1.96 0.64 -0.02
C LEU A 50 -1.55 -0.52 -0.93
N GLY A 51 -1.81 -1.78 -0.53
CA GLY A 51 -1.40 -2.97 -1.29
C GLY A 51 0.12 -3.13 -1.42
N ILE A 52 0.89 -2.51 -0.52
CA ILE A 52 2.36 -2.52 -0.56
C ILE A 52 2.87 -3.71 0.25
N LYS A 53 3.73 -4.54 -0.35
CA LYS A 53 4.41 -5.61 0.40
C LYS A 53 5.31 -5.01 1.48
N GLN A 54 5.28 -5.56 2.70
CA GLN A 54 6.12 -5.09 3.81
C GLN A 54 7.60 -4.94 3.44
N LYS A 55 8.18 -5.89 2.69
CA LYS A 55 9.55 -5.78 2.16
C LYS A 55 9.76 -4.48 1.38
N SER A 56 8.87 -4.20 0.43
CA SER A 56 8.93 -3.01 -0.40
C SER A 56 8.73 -1.73 0.41
N LEU A 57 7.91 -1.78 1.47
CA LEU A 57 7.72 -0.66 2.39
C LEU A 57 9.02 -0.35 3.14
N PHE A 58 9.69 -1.35 3.71
CA PHE A 58 10.99 -1.17 4.35
C PHE A 58 12.04 -0.64 3.38
N ASP A 59 12.11 -1.23 2.18
CA ASP A 59 13.04 -0.79 1.15
C ASP A 59 12.81 0.69 0.82
N HIS A 60 11.56 1.13 0.62
CA HIS A 60 11.26 2.54 0.36
C HIS A 60 11.61 3.45 1.56
N LEU A 61 11.24 3.06 2.78
CA LEU A 61 11.43 3.91 3.97
C LEU A 61 12.91 4.11 4.32
N ILE A 62 13.75 3.09 4.11
CA ILE A 62 15.13 3.03 4.58
C ILE A 62 16.15 3.31 3.46
N GLU A 63 15.84 3.03 2.19
CA GLU A 63 16.74 3.37 1.08
C GLU A 63 16.86 4.88 0.84
N ASP A 64 15.92 5.67 1.38
CA ASP A 64 16.03 7.12 1.49
C ASP A 64 17.14 7.51 2.49
N LYS A 65 18.38 7.46 2.01
CA LYS A 65 19.60 7.73 2.79
C LYS A 65 19.61 9.13 3.39
N GLN A 66 18.95 10.10 2.76
CA GLN A 66 18.91 11.47 3.29
C GLN A 66 18.02 11.52 4.51
N CYS A 67 16.78 11.01 4.40
CA CYS A 67 15.88 10.94 5.54
C CYS A 67 16.46 10.08 6.68
N LEU A 68 17.07 8.94 6.35
CA LEU A 68 17.66 8.06 7.37
C LEU A 68 18.79 8.75 8.16
N LYS A 69 19.60 9.58 7.50
CA LYS A 69 20.65 10.38 8.17
C LYS A 69 20.06 11.50 9.02
N LEU A 70 19.01 12.19 8.54
CA LEU A 70 18.32 13.23 9.31
C LEU A 70 17.74 12.64 10.60
N ILE A 71 17.04 11.51 10.49
CA ILE A 71 16.52 10.76 11.64
C ILE A 71 17.67 10.42 12.60
N ALA A 72 18.76 9.86 12.10
CA ALA A 72 19.91 9.48 12.92
C ALA A 72 20.56 10.67 13.65
N GLY A 73 20.58 11.85 13.02
CA GLY A 73 21.14 13.07 13.60
C GLY A 73 20.24 13.73 14.67
N GLU A 74 18.92 13.60 14.54
CA GLU A 74 17.95 14.21 15.47
C GLU A 74 17.56 13.30 16.64
N MET A 75 17.95 12.03 16.60
CA MET A 75 17.61 11.04 17.63
C MET A 75 18.23 11.38 19.00
N LYS A 76 17.41 11.93 19.90
CA LYS A 76 17.72 11.97 21.34
C LYS A 76 17.44 10.60 21.95
N ASN A 77 18.50 9.81 22.19
CA ASN A 77 18.46 8.42 22.67
C ASN A 77 17.56 8.16 23.91
N GLN A 78 17.25 9.19 24.70
CA GLN A 78 16.47 9.07 25.95
C GLN A 78 14.99 8.71 25.77
N ALA A 79 14.36 8.99 24.61
CA ALA A 79 12.95 8.67 24.39
C ALA A 79 12.71 7.20 24.01
N PHE A 80 13.75 6.52 23.53
CA PHE A 80 13.61 5.20 22.92
C PHE A 80 13.38 4.11 23.98
N SER A 81 14.00 4.17 25.16
CA SER A 81 14.02 3.06 26.12
C SER A 81 12.71 2.78 26.89
N LYS A 82 11.71 3.67 26.85
CA LYS A 82 10.56 3.61 27.79
C LYS A 82 9.33 2.81 27.31
N LEU A 83 9.30 2.37 26.05
CA LEU A 83 8.11 1.73 25.46
C LEU A 83 8.19 0.20 25.48
N THR A 84 7.04 -0.46 25.62
CA THR A 84 6.92 -1.91 25.48
C THR A 84 7.16 -2.32 24.02
N ARG A 85 8.02 -3.32 23.82
CA ARG A 85 8.50 -3.71 22.50
C ARG A 85 8.35 -5.18 22.23
N ILE A 86 8.04 -5.48 20.99
CA ILE A 86 7.83 -6.83 20.50
C ILE A 86 8.92 -7.11 19.47
N GLN A 87 9.57 -8.27 19.59
CA GLN A 87 10.50 -8.74 18.58
C GLN A 87 9.72 -9.22 17.36
N LYS A 88 10.00 -8.64 16.20
CA LYS A 88 9.42 -9.06 14.93
C LYS A 88 10.48 -9.19 13.86
N THR A 89 10.39 -10.28 13.11
CA THR A 89 11.29 -10.59 11.99
C THR A 89 10.61 -10.20 10.69
N TYR A 90 11.27 -9.36 9.90
CA TYR A 90 10.80 -8.91 8.60
C TYR A 90 11.76 -9.34 7.49
N VAL A 91 11.23 -9.40 6.27
CA VAL A 91 12.02 -9.59 5.05
C VAL A 91 12.29 -8.22 4.43
N LEU A 92 13.54 -7.94 4.06
CA LEU A 92 14.01 -6.70 3.43
C LEU A 92 15.05 -7.01 2.36
N SER A 93 15.43 -6.03 1.53
CA SER A 93 16.57 -6.21 0.62
C SER A 93 17.90 -6.18 1.39
N ARG A 94 18.91 -6.90 0.89
CA ARG A 94 20.27 -6.85 1.46
C ARG A 94 20.84 -5.43 1.46
N ARG A 95 20.54 -4.66 0.41
CA ARG A 95 20.93 -3.25 0.30
C ARG A 95 20.32 -2.41 1.41
N THR A 96 19.03 -2.59 1.70
CA THR A 96 18.31 -1.93 2.78
C THR A 96 18.94 -2.21 4.14
N LEU A 97 19.25 -3.48 4.43
CA LEU A 97 19.92 -3.86 5.68
C LEU A 97 21.29 -3.19 5.81
N SER A 98 22.07 -3.22 4.72
CA SER A 98 23.42 -2.65 4.69
C SER A 98 23.38 -1.13 4.90
N SER A 99 22.41 -0.44 4.30
CA SER A 99 22.20 1.00 4.47
C SER A 99 21.86 1.35 5.93
N LEU A 100 20.99 0.55 6.55
CA LEU A 100 20.62 0.68 7.96
C LEU A 100 21.83 0.47 8.87
N ASP A 101 22.59 -0.61 8.66
CA ASP A 101 23.78 -0.95 9.46
C ASP A 101 24.86 0.12 9.36
N GLN A 102 25.12 0.63 8.14
CA GLN A 102 26.08 1.72 7.92
C GLN A 102 25.66 3.00 8.65
N THR A 103 24.39 3.36 8.58
CA THR A 103 23.89 4.59 9.22
C THR A 103 23.88 4.46 10.74
N ALA A 104 23.44 3.31 11.27
CA ALA A 104 23.49 3.01 12.70
C ALA A 104 24.92 3.14 13.25
N LYS A 105 25.91 2.56 12.57
CA LYS A 105 27.33 2.68 12.95
C LYS A 105 27.84 4.11 12.87
N LYS A 106 27.54 4.81 11.77
CA LYS A 106 28.05 6.17 11.52
C LYS A 106 27.55 7.19 12.55
N PHE A 107 26.30 7.05 13.00
CA PHE A 107 25.67 8.00 13.93
C PHE A 107 25.55 7.46 15.37
N ASN A 108 26.15 6.30 15.66
CA ASN A 108 26.03 5.62 16.95
C ASN A 108 24.56 5.49 17.43
N ALA A 109 23.68 5.12 16.50
CA ALA A 109 22.23 5.06 16.70
C ALA A 109 21.74 3.60 16.70
N PRO A 110 20.80 3.21 17.59
CA PRO A 110 20.22 1.87 17.56
C PRO A 110 19.45 1.60 16.26
N ARG A 111 19.67 0.45 15.61
CA ARG A 111 18.96 0.06 14.38
C ARG A 111 17.45 0.06 14.55
N ASP A 112 16.98 -0.47 15.67
CA ASP A 112 15.56 -0.50 16.00
C ASP A 112 14.96 0.92 16.02
N ALA A 113 15.73 1.93 16.46
CA ALA A 113 15.25 3.31 16.54
C ALA A 113 15.14 3.95 15.17
N LEU A 114 16.16 3.77 14.33
CA LEU A 114 16.11 4.23 12.95
C LEU A 114 14.89 3.65 12.22
N VAL A 115 14.60 2.36 12.43
CA VAL A 115 13.43 1.70 11.86
C VAL A 115 12.13 2.29 12.42
N GLU A 116 12.00 2.41 13.75
CA GLU A 116 10.81 2.95 14.41
C GLU A 116 10.48 4.37 13.93
N TYR A 117 11.46 5.28 13.91
CA TYR A 117 11.27 6.64 13.41
C TYR A 117 10.97 6.68 11.91
N SER A 118 11.56 5.77 11.13
CA SER A 118 11.21 5.64 9.71
C SER A 118 9.75 5.25 9.52
N ILE A 119 9.21 4.37 10.38
CA ILE A 119 7.80 3.97 10.36
C ILE A 119 6.88 5.11 10.82
N GLN A 120 7.32 5.98 11.75
CA GLN A 120 6.52 7.13 12.18
C GLN A 120 6.17 8.09 11.04
N ARG A 121 6.97 8.13 9.97
CA ARG A 121 6.66 8.89 8.74
C ARG A 121 5.37 8.43 8.06
N LEU A 122 4.87 7.23 8.38
CA LEU A 122 3.61 6.71 7.86
C LEU A 122 2.38 7.27 8.59
N ILE A 123 2.54 7.90 9.76
CA ILE A 123 1.42 8.41 10.57
C ILE A 123 0.53 9.38 9.76
N PRO A 124 1.08 10.40 9.07
CA PRO A 124 0.25 11.31 8.27
C PRO A 124 -0.46 10.59 7.12
N VAL A 125 0.20 9.59 6.50
CA VAL A 125 -0.39 8.79 5.41
C VAL A 125 -1.58 7.98 5.94
N ILE A 126 -1.42 7.35 7.10
CA ILE A 126 -2.49 6.58 7.75
C ILE A 126 -3.67 7.49 8.11
N ALA A 127 -3.42 8.71 8.61
CA ALA A 127 -4.48 9.66 8.95
C ALA A 127 -5.33 10.03 7.72
N VAL A 128 -4.69 10.34 6.59
CA VAL A 128 -5.41 10.62 5.33
C VAL A 128 -6.19 9.40 4.85
N GLU A 129 -5.61 8.22 4.92
CA GLU A 129 -6.27 6.99 4.48
C GLU A 129 -7.44 6.59 5.38
N LYS A 130 -7.35 6.87 6.70
CA LYS A 130 -8.43 6.69 7.67
C LYS A 130 -9.63 7.55 7.31
N GLU A 131 -9.40 8.79 6.90
CA GLU A 131 -10.47 9.70 6.48
C GLU A 131 -11.12 9.24 5.16
N LYS A 132 -10.32 8.81 4.18
CA LYS A 132 -10.87 8.18 2.96
C LYS A 132 -11.70 6.96 3.28
N HIS A 133 -11.28 6.13 4.23
CA HIS A 133 -12.02 4.95 4.65
C HIS A 133 -13.40 5.29 5.24
N ARG A 134 -13.49 6.34 6.06
CA ARG A 134 -14.77 6.86 6.56
C ARG A 134 -15.68 7.32 5.42
N ASN A 135 -15.14 8.08 4.47
CA ASN A 135 -15.90 8.53 3.31
C ASN A 135 -16.40 7.36 2.44
N ARG A 136 -15.62 6.29 2.29
CA ARG A 136 -16.07 5.08 1.60
C ARG A 136 -17.26 4.42 2.30
N LYS A 137 -17.30 4.39 3.63
CA LYS A 137 -18.46 3.87 4.39
C LYS A 137 -19.72 4.71 4.16
N LEU A 138 -19.58 6.04 4.08
CA LEU A 138 -20.70 6.93 3.74
C LEU A 138 -21.26 6.60 2.35
N ILE A 139 -20.38 6.47 1.35
CA ILE A 139 -20.76 6.09 -0.02
C ILE A 139 -21.42 4.71 -0.05
N LEU A 140 -20.88 3.72 0.67
CA LEU A 140 -21.47 2.38 0.73
C LEU A 140 -22.92 2.43 1.25
N ASN A 141 -23.17 3.23 2.29
CA ASN A 141 -24.51 3.41 2.84
C ASN A 141 -25.48 4.08 1.84
N GLU A 142 -24.99 5.02 1.02
CA GLU A 142 -25.79 5.58 -0.08
C GLU A 142 -26.07 4.54 -1.16
N MET A 143 -25.10 3.69 -1.49
CA MET A 143 -25.28 2.59 -2.44
C MET A 143 -26.30 1.55 -1.93
N THR A 144 -26.32 1.26 -0.64
CA THR A 144 -27.33 0.39 -0.02
C THR A 144 -28.74 0.94 -0.29
N LYS A 145 -28.96 2.22 -0.02
CA LYS A 145 -30.27 2.88 -0.28
C LYS A 145 -30.63 2.88 -1.76
N TYR A 146 -29.64 3.10 -2.63
CA TYR A 146 -29.85 3.05 -4.08
C TYR A 146 -30.29 1.65 -4.55
N LEU A 147 -29.65 0.59 -4.06
CA LEU A 147 -30.02 -0.79 -4.38
C LEU A 147 -31.44 -1.12 -3.89
N GLU A 148 -31.78 -0.78 -2.65
CA GLU A 148 -33.13 -0.97 -2.11
C GLU A 148 -34.20 -0.27 -2.97
N HIS A 149 -33.90 0.93 -3.48
CA HIS A 149 -34.79 1.65 -4.38
C HIS A 149 -34.89 0.96 -5.75
N GLY A 150 -33.75 0.55 -6.32
CA GLY A 150 -33.68 -0.20 -7.57
C GLY A 150 -34.49 -1.50 -7.52
N GLU A 151 -34.40 -2.26 -6.42
CA GLU A 151 -35.21 -3.46 -6.20
C GLU A 151 -36.71 -3.17 -6.16
N LYS A 152 -37.13 -2.06 -5.54
CA LYS A 152 -38.55 -1.64 -5.52
C LYS A 152 -39.05 -1.36 -6.92
N ILE A 153 -38.26 -0.67 -7.74
CA ILE A 153 -38.61 -0.41 -9.15
C ILE A 153 -38.65 -1.72 -9.94
N LEU A 154 -37.70 -2.63 -9.71
CA LEU A 154 -37.63 -3.92 -10.41
C LEU A 154 -38.88 -4.76 -10.12
N LYS A 155 -39.25 -4.87 -8.84
CA LYS A 155 -40.51 -5.52 -8.40
C LYS A 155 -41.74 -4.88 -9.01
N LYS A 156 -41.76 -3.55 -9.18
CA LYS A 156 -42.86 -2.84 -9.84
C LYS A 156 -42.91 -3.17 -11.34
N SER A 157 -41.76 -3.18 -12.03
CA SER A 157 -41.69 -3.53 -13.46
C SER A 157 -42.12 -4.97 -13.71
N GLU A 158 -41.77 -5.91 -12.82
CA GLU A 158 -42.25 -7.29 -12.89
C GLU A 158 -43.77 -7.38 -12.83
N LYS A 159 -44.38 -6.65 -11.90
CA LYS A 159 -45.84 -6.64 -11.70
C LYS A 159 -46.59 -6.00 -12.87
N LEU A 160 -46.03 -4.97 -13.48
CA LEU A 160 -46.70 -4.20 -14.53
C LEU A 160 -46.47 -4.75 -15.93
N LEU A 161 -45.29 -5.32 -16.19
CA LEU A 161 -44.86 -5.71 -17.54
C LEU A 161 -44.66 -7.23 -17.67
N GLY A 162 -44.41 -7.92 -16.55
CA GLY A 162 -44.09 -9.35 -16.53
C GLY A 162 -42.59 -9.63 -16.74
N LYS A 163 -42.17 -10.86 -16.38
CA LYS A 163 -40.76 -11.29 -16.39
C LYS A 163 -40.13 -11.41 -17.77
N ASN A 164 -40.94 -11.52 -18.82
CA ASN A 164 -40.46 -11.68 -20.19
C ASN A 164 -40.39 -10.34 -20.94
N ASP A 165 -40.80 -9.25 -20.31
CA ASP A 165 -40.76 -7.93 -20.94
C ASP A 165 -39.30 -7.45 -21.10
N PRO A 166 -38.91 -6.91 -22.28
CA PRO A 166 -37.55 -6.45 -22.51
C PRO A 166 -37.07 -5.37 -21.53
N VAL A 167 -37.96 -4.52 -21.01
CA VAL A 167 -37.62 -3.48 -20.02
C VAL A 167 -37.29 -4.12 -18.68
N TYR A 168 -38.11 -5.09 -18.22
CA TYR A 168 -37.83 -5.85 -17.01
C TYR A 168 -36.47 -6.54 -17.09
N CYS A 169 -36.21 -7.31 -18.16
CA CYS A 169 -34.96 -8.06 -18.30
C CYS A 169 -33.71 -7.16 -18.33
N LYS A 170 -33.79 -6.01 -19.00
CA LYS A 170 -32.69 -5.04 -19.05
C LYS A 170 -32.45 -4.42 -17.68
N PHE A 171 -33.52 -4.04 -16.99
CA PHE A 171 -33.38 -3.45 -15.65
C PHE A 171 -32.87 -4.47 -14.62
N GLN A 172 -33.34 -5.72 -14.68
CA GLN A 172 -32.82 -6.83 -13.87
C GLN A 172 -31.32 -7.00 -14.04
N SER A 173 -30.84 -6.94 -15.29
CA SER A 173 -29.40 -7.05 -15.59
C SER A 173 -28.59 -5.90 -14.98
N VAL A 174 -29.14 -4.68 -14.97
CA VAL A 174 -28.50 -3.52 -14.34
C VAL A 174 -28.44 -3.69 -12.82
N ILE A 175 -29.54 -4.08 -12.17
CA ILE A 175 -29.57 -4.29 -10.72
C ILE A 175 -28.58 -5.38 -10.30
N ALA A 176 -28.53 -6.51 -11.01
CA ALA A 176 -27.57 -7.58 -10.74
C ALA A 176 -26.10 -7.11 -10.87
N ALA A 177 -25.81 -6.26 -11.86
CA ALA A 177 -24.47 -5.68 -12.00
C ALA A 177 -24.14 -4.72 -10.83
N CYS A 178 -25.11 -3.93 -10.37
CA CYS A 178 -24.97 -3.06 -9.20
C CYS A 178 -24.74 -3.86 -7.92
N GLU A 179 -25.48 -4.95 -7.68
CA GLU A 179 -25.30 -5.85 -6.54
C GLU A 179 -23.89 -6.45 -6.50
N LYS A 180 -23.40 -6.92 -7.66
CA LYS A 180 -22.03 -7.42 -7.77
C LYS A 180 -21.00 -6.35 -7.45
N ALA A 181 -21.20 -5.13 -7.94
CA ALA A 181 -20.31 -4.00 -7.64
C ALA A 181 -20.34 -3.65 -6.15
N TYR A 182 -21.52 -3.60 -5.54
CA TYR A 182 -21.72 -3.37 -4.11
C TYR A 182 -20.96 -4.39 -3.26
N ASN A 183 -21.14 -5.68 -3.51
CA ASN A 183 -20.47 -6.75 -2.75
C ASN A 183 -18.94 -6.65 -2.82
N ASN A 184 -18.40 -6.27 -3.98
CA ASN A 184 -16.95 -6.06 -4.14
C ASN A 184 -16.45 -4.85 -3.33
N ILE A 185 -17.22 -3.77 -3.32
CA ILE A 185 -16.88 -2.55 -2.57
C ILE A 185 -17.01 -2.80 -1.06
N GLU A 186 -18.07 -3.47 -0.62
CA GLU A 186 -18.28 -3.89 0.76
C GLU A 186 -17.12 -4.75 1.25
N SER A 187 -16.74 -5.80 0.52
CA SER A 187 -15.58 -6.65 0.87
C SER A 187 -14.26 -5.87 0.93
N PHE A 188 -14.08 -4.87 0.06
CA PHE A 188 -12.91 -4.00 0.11
C PHE A 188 -12.91 -3.13 1.38
N ILE A 189 -14.06 -2.56 1.74
CA ILE A 189 -14.23 -1.74 2.95
C ILE A 189 -14.04 -2.60 4.21
N GLU A 190 -14.63 -3.79 4.29
CA GLU A 190 -14.47 -4.70 5.44
C GLU A 190 -13.00 -5.06 5.73
N LYS A 191 -12.22 -5.32 4.68
CA LYS A 191 -10.76 -5.56 4.83
C LYS A 191 -10.02 -4.35 5.39
N GLY A 192 -10.58 -3.16 5.19
CA GLY A 192 -10.04 -1.89 5.65
C GLY A 192 -10.37 -1.54 7.11
N GLU A 193 -11.22 -2.29 7.80
CA GLU A 193 -11.62 -1.99 9.19
C GLU A 193 -10.44 -1.91 10.17
N ILE A 194 -9.32 -2.55 9.81
CA ILE A 194 -8.09 -2.51 10.61
C ILE A 194 -7.55 -1.08 10.82
N ILE A 195 -7.82 -0.13 9.90
CA ILE A 195 -7.36 1.27 10.04
C ILE A 195 -8.11 2.06 11.11
N GLU A 196 -9.31 1.63 11.49
CA GLU A 196 -10.11 2.36 12.47
C GLU A 196 -9.53 2.26 13.87
N LYS A 197 -8.88 1.11 14.15
CA LYS A 197 -8.24 0.77 15.43
C LYS A 197 -6.84 1.38 15.61
N TYR A 198 -6.38 2.20 14.66
CA TYR A 198 -5.11 2.93 14.72
C TYR A 198 -5.21 4.22 15.53
#